data_AF-A0A379XLJ9-F1
#
_entry.id   AF-A0A379XLJ9-F1
#
_cell.length_a   1.000
_cell.length_b   1.000
_cell.length_c   1.000
_cell.angle_alpha   90.00
_cell.angle_beta   90.00
_cell.angle_gamma   90.00
#
_symmetry.space_group_name_H-M   'P 1'
#
loop_
_entity.id
_entity.type
_entity.pdbx_description
1 polymer ?
#
loop_
_entity_poly.entity_id
_entity_poly.type
_entity_poly.pdbx_seq_one_letter_code
_entity_poly.pdbx_strand_id
1 'polypeptide(L)'
;METDLATNELAWQFNLGRCIFCGRCEEVCPTAAIKLSQEYELAVWKKEDFLQQSRFALCHCRVCHRPFAVQKEIDYAIALLKHNGDSRAEHHRESFETCPDCKRQKCLVPSDRIELTRHMKEVS
;
A
#
# COMPACT_ATOMS: atom_id res chain seq x y z
N MET A 1 6.94 -2.51 -12.14
CA MET A 1 7.21 -2.18 -10.73
C MET A 1 8.43 -2.98 -10.33
N GLU A 2 9.36 -2.31 -9.66
CA GLU A 2 10.63 -2.90 -9.26
C GLU A 2 10.90 -2.57 -7.80
N THR A 3 11.26 -3.57 -7.00
CA THR A 3 11.62 -3.39 -5.59
C THR A 3 13.13 -3.21 -5.52
N ASP A 4 13.57 -2.03 -5.09
CA ASP A 4 14.97 -1.71 -4.85
C ASP A 4 15.28 -1.93 -3.37
N LEU A 5 15.93 -3.05 -3.07
CA LEU A 5 16.32 -3.41 -1.71
C LEU A 5 17.52 -2.59 -1.20
N ALA A 6 18.29 -1.96 -2.09
CA ALA A 6 19.43 -1.14 -1.70
C ALA A 6 18.96 0.24 -1.21
N THR A 7 17.98 0.84 -1.89
CA THR A 7 17.39 2.13 -1.46
C THR A 7 16.18 1.98 -0.55
N ASN A 8 15.69 0.75 -0.36
CA ASN A 8 14.51 0.44 0.43
C ASN A 8 13.20 1.04 -0.14
N GLU A 9 13.05 1.00 -1.46
CA GLU A 9 11.95 1.63 -2.17
C GLU A 9 11.32 0.70 -3.23
N LEU A 10 10.05 0.93 -3.53
CA LEU A 10 9.38 0.42 -4.71
C LEU A 10 9.35 1.50 -5.78
N ALA A 11 9.91 1.21 -6.95
CA ALA A 11 9.81 2.05 -8.13
C ALA A 11 8.57 1.67 -8.96
N TRP A 12 7.66 2.64 -9.10
CA TRP A 12 6.57 2.58 -10.06
C TRP A 12 6.95 3.40 -11.30
N GLN A 13 6.72 2.85 -12.48
CA GLN A 13 7.11 3.46 -13.75
C GLN A 13 5.93 3.53 -14.70
N PHE A 14 5.86 4.63 -15.46
CA PHE A 14 4.87 4.87 -16.49
C PHE A 14 5.56 5.32 -17.77
N ASN A 15 5.24 4.67 -18.89
CA ASN A 15 5.87 4.97 -20.17
C ASN A 15 4.92 5.79 -21.05
N LEU A 16 5.18 7.09 -21.15
CA LEU A 16 4.38 8.02 -21.97
C LEU A 16 4.49 7.72 -23.46
N GLY A 17 5.62 7.18 -23.93
CA GLY A 17 5.82 6.80 -25.33
C GLY A 17 5.02 5.56 -25.75
N ARG A 18 4.42 4.83 -24.80
CA ARG A 18 3.47 3.72 -25.05
C ARG A 18 2.03 4.06 -24.68
N CYS A 19 1.81 5.17 -23.99
CA CYS A 19 0.48 5.61 -23.58
C CYS A 19 -0.32 6.04 -24.81
N ILE A 20 -1.61 5.70 -24.85
CA ILE A 20 -2.55 6.18 -25.89
C ILE A 20 -3.43 7.34 -25.39
N PHE A 21 -3.11 7.89 -24.21
CA PHE A 21 -3.77 9.05 -23.61
C PHE A 21 -5.31 8.91 -23.46
N CYS A 22 -5.80 7.70 -23.17
CA CYS A 22 -7.24 7.43 -23.11
C CYS A 22 -7.94 7.84 -21.79
N GLY A 23 -7.22 8.34 -20.79
CA GLY A 23 -7.79 8.78 -19.51
C GLY A 23 -8.27 7.66 -18.56
N ARG A 24 -8.36 6.41 -19.01
CA ARG A 24 -8.88 5.28 -18.19
C ARG A 24 -8.16 5.09 -16.86
N CYS A 25 -6.87 5.38 -16.78
CA CYS A 25 -6.12 5.28 -15.54
C CYS A 25 -6.58 6.29 -14.48
N GLU A 26 -6.95 7.50 -14.88
CA GLU A 26 -7.52 8.52 -14.00
C GLU A 26 -8.93 8.11 -13.54
N GLU A 27 -9.77 7.67 -14.47
CA GLU A 27 -11.17 7.27 -14.19
C GLU A 27 -11.27 6.13 -13.17
N VAL A 28 -10.39 5.13 -13.26
CA VAL A 28 -10.44 3.94 -12.39
C VAL A 28 -9.69 4.13 -11.07
N CYS A 29 -8.95 5.22 -10.89
CA CYS A 29 -8.11 5.40 -9.71
C CYS A 29 -8.95 5.78 -8.48
N PRO A 30 -9.08 4.91 -7.47
CA PRO A 30 -9.96 5.17 -6.33
C PRO A 30 -9.43 6.29 -5.41
N THR A 31 -8.14 6.60 -5.49
CA THR A 31 -7.46 7.59 -4.65
C THR A 31 -7.10 8.85 -5.41
N ALA A 32 -7.51 8.97 -6.68
CA ALA A 32 -7.13 10.08 -7.57
C ALA A 32 -5.61 10.33 -7.62
N ALA A 33 -4.81 9.26 -7.51
CA ALA A 33 -3.34 9.34 -7.47
C ALA A 33 -2.69 9.62 -8.84
N ILE A 34 -3.44 9.46 -9.93
CA ILE A 34 -2.99 9.75 -11.31
C ILE A 34 -4.05 10.58 -12.01
N LYS A 35 -3.60 11.57 -12.79
CA LYS A 35 -4.44 12.49 -13.54
C LYS A 35 -3.84 12.73 -14.92
N LEU A 36 -4.68 12.76 -15.95
CA LEU A 36 -4.28 13.20 -17.27
C LEU A 36 -4.10 14.72 -17.25
N SER A 37 -2.88 15.19 -17.50
CA SER A 37 -2.60 16.62 -17.57
C SER A 37 -3.15 17.22 -18.87
N GLN A 38 -3.22 18.56 -18.93
CA GLN A 38 -3.55 19.29 -20.16
C GLN A 38 -2.29 19.64 -20.98
N GLU A 39 -1.12 19.15 -20.56
CA GLU A 39 0.16 19.39 -21.25
C GLU A 39 0.21 18.56 -22.53
N TYR A 40 0.45 19.20 -23.67
CA TYR A 40 0.47 18.56 -24.98
C TYR A 40 1.84 18.65 -25.68
N GLU A 41 2.74 19.50 -25.21
CA GLU A 41 4.09 19.68 -25.77
C GLU A 41 5.09 18.68 -25.18
N LEU A 42 4.78 17.38 -25.28
CA LEU A 42 5.53 16.29 -24.63
C LEU A 42 6.68 15.73 -25.48
N ALA A 43 7.16 16.48 -26.48
CA ALA A 43 8.24 16.03 -27.33
C ALA A 43 9.56 15.95 -26.55
N VAL A 44 10.27 14.83 -26.67
CA VAL A 44 11.55 14.58 -25.99
C VAL A 44 12.62 14.14 -26.99
N TRP A 45 13.89 14.30 -26.60
CA TRP A 45 15.04 13.98 -27.46
C TRP A 45 15.46 12.51 -27.37
N LYS A 46 15.29 11.89 -26.20
CA LYS A 46 15.66 10.48 -25.96
C LYS A 46 14.44 9.67 -25.59
N LYS A 47 14.46 8.38 -25.94
CA LYS A 47 13.34 7.48 -25.61
C LYS A 47 13.18 7.29 -24.11
N GLU A 48 14.28 7.31 -23.36
CA GLU A 48 14.24 7.19 -21.89
C GLU A 48 13.47 8.33 -21.23
N ASP A 49 13.43 9.52 -21.84
CA ASP A 49 12.76 10.70 -21.29
C ASP A 49 11.22 10.54 -21.26
N PHE A 50 10.66 9.54 -21.95
CA PHE A 50 9.25 9.18 -21.84
C PHE A 50 8.91 8.35 -20.59
N LEU A 51 9.92 7.85 -19.86
CA LEU A 51 9.71 7.08 -18.64
C LEU A 51 9.57 8.03 -17.44
N GLN A 52 8.36 8.10 -16.91
CA GLN A 52 8.11 8.74 -15.62
C GLN A 52 8.24 7.72 -14.50
N GLN A 53 8.84 8.13 -13.39
CA GLN A 53 9.07 7.25 -12.25
C GLN A 53 8.68 7.92 -10.93
N SER A 54 8.01 7.14 -10.08
CA SER A 54 7.74 7.49 -8.69
C SER A 54 8.33 6.41 -7.79
N ARG A 55 8.92 6.82 -6.65
CA ARG A 55 9.53 5.92 -5.67
C ARG A 55 8.78 6.02 -4.35
N PHE A 56 8.56 4.88 -3.71
CA PHE A 56 7.80 4.78 -2.46
C PHE A 56 8.55 3.92 -1.45
N ALA A 57 8.67 4.38 -0.20
CA ALA A 57 9.33 3.62 0.86
C ALA A 57 8.64 2.27 1.12
N LEU A 58 9.43 1.22 1.30
CA LEU A 58 8.93 -0.12 1.62
C LEU A 58 8.58 -0.25 3.11
N CYS A 59 7.42 -0.83 3.38
CA CYS A 59 7.06 -1.32 4.70
C CYS A 59 7.71 -2.69 4.94
N HIS A 60 8.39 -2.82 6.07
CA HIS A 60 9.03 -4.07 6.51
C HIS A 60 8.16 -4.74 7.55
N CYS A 61 7.98 -6.06 7.42
CA CYS A 61 7.22 -6.83 8.39
C CYS A 61 7.82 -6.68 9.78
N ARG A 62 7.02 -6.32 10.79
CA ARG A 62 7.49 -6.21 12.19
C ARG A 62 8.01 -7.51 12.79
N VAL A 63 7.67 -8.67 12.19
CA VAL A 63 8.04 -10.00 12.70
C VAL A 63 9.25 -10.58 11.96
N CYS A 64 9.16 -10.70 10.63
CA CYS A 64 10.22 -11.34 9.83
C CYS A 64 11.14 -10.34 9.11
N HIS A 65 10.86 -9.04 9.23
CA HIS A 65 11.61 -7.94 8.63
C HIS A 65 11.75 -8.00 7.10
N ARG A 66 10.97 -8.83 6.41
CA ARG A 66 10.93 -8.81 4.94
C ARG A 66 10.05 -7.66 4.44
N PRO A 67 10.43 -6.97 3.34
CA PRO A 67 9.55 -6.02 2.69
C PRO A 67 8.34 -6.75 2.10
N PHE A 68 7.15 -6.16 2.22
CA PHE A 68 5.93 -6.80 1.73
C PHE A 68 4.88 -5.86 1.14
N ALA A 69 5.00 -4.55 1.38
CA ALA A 69 4.09 -3.52 0.88
C ALA A 69 4.84 -2.18 0.84
N VAL A 70 4.22 -1.12 0.31
CA VAL A 70 4.71 0.26 0.49
C VAL A 70 4.10 0.87 1.76
N GLN A 71 4.89 1.68 2.47
CA GLN A 71 4.44 2.26 3.75
C GLN A 71 3.16 3.10 3.59
N LYS A 72 3.05 3.86 2.49
CA LYS A 72 1.87 4.69 2.20
C LYS A 72 0.56 3.90 2.07
N GLU A 73 0.61 2.63 1.67
CA GLU A 73 -0.60 1.79 1.58
C GLU A 73 -1.10 1.43 2.98
N ILE A 74 -0.17 1.17 3.92
CA ILE A 74 -0.49 0.94 5.33
C ILE A 74 -1.11 2.19 5.95
N ASP A 75 -0.47 3.34 5.74
CA ASP A 75 -0.95 4.61 6.28
C ASP A 75 -2.32 4.98 5.69
N TYR A 76 -2.54 4.72 4.39
CA TYR A 76 -3.84 4.92 3.75
C TYR A 76 -4.93 4.03 4.36
N ALA A 77 -4.65 2.75 4.63
CA ALA A 77 -5.61 1.85 5.26
C ALA A 77 -6.02 2.32 6.66
N ILE A 78 -5.06 2.79 7.48
CA ILE A 78 -5.33 3.35 8.81
C ILE A 78 -6.15 4.64 8.69
N ALA A 79 -5.78 5.53 7.77
CA ALA A 79 -6.52 6.76 7.52
C ALA A 79 -7.97 6.49 7.09
N LEU A 80 -8.19 5.47 6.27
CA LEU A 80 -9.53 5.05 5.84
C LEU A 80 -10.38 4.54 7.01
N LEU A 81 -9.81 3.73 7.92
CA LEU A 81 -10.52 3.29 9.14
C LEU A 81 -10.92 4.49 10.00
N LYS A 82 -9.98 5.42 10.23
CA LYS A 82 -10.24 6.63 11.00
C LYS A 82 -11.34 7.48 10.38
N HIS A 83 -11.32 7.66 9.06
CA HIS A 83 -12.35 8.38 8.32
C HIS A 83 -13.72 7.72 8.44
N ASN A 84 -13.76 6.39 8.52
CA ASN A 84 -15.00 5.62 8.70
C ASN A 84 -15.45 5.49 10.17
N GLY A 85 -14.91 6.32 11.07
CA GLY A 85 -15.38 6.43 12.46
C GLY A 85 -14.62 5.58 13.46
N ASP A 86 -13.59 4.83 13.04
CA ASP A 86 -12.74 4.11 13.99
C ASP A 86 -11.74 5.05 14.66
N SER A 87 -12.13 5.58 15.81
CA SER A 87 -11.25 6.41 16.68
C SER A 87 -9.97 5.69 17.13
N ARG A 88 -9.93 4.35 17.05
CA ARG A 88 -8.82 3.50 17.47
C ARG A 88 -8.01 2.97 16.29
N ALA A 89 -8.24 3.45 15.06
CA ALA A 89 -7.59 2.98 13.84
C ALA A 89 -6.07 2.76 13.96
N GLU A 90 -5.37 3.64 14.67
CA GLU A 90 -3.92 3.58 14.88
C GLU A 90 -3.46 2.33 15.65
N HIS A 91 -4.30 1.77 16.55
CA HIS A 91 -3.99 0.53 17.27
C HIS A 91 -3.83 -0.66 16.32
N HIS A 92 -4.38 -0.58 15.09
CA HIS A 92 -4.22 -1.60 14.07
C HIS A 92 -2.87 -1.54 13.34
N ARG A 93 -2.03 -0.51 13.56
CA ARG A 93 -0.75 -0.35 12.83
C ARG A 93 0.14 -1.56 12.95
N GLU A 94 0.33 -2.12 14.14
CA GLU A 94 1.21 -3.29 14.32
C GLU A 94 0.73 -4.47 13.47
N SER A 95 -0.59 -4.69 13.44
CA SER A 95 -1.18 -5.69 12.56
C SER A 95 -0.92 -5.31 11.12
N PHE A 96 -1.26 -4.11 10.64
CA PHE A 96 -1.06 -3.75 9.23
C PHE A 96 0.40 -3.80 8.76
N GLU A 97 1.36 -3.46 9.62
CA GLU A 97 2.81 -3.57 9.37
C GLU A 97 3.35 -5.00 9.57
N THR A 98 2.48 -6.00 9.69
CA THR A 98 2.84 -7.43 9.67
C THR A 98 2.41 -8.05 8.34
N CYS A 99 3.34 -8.75 7.68
CA CYS A 99 3.07 -9.37 6.38
C CYS A 99 2.00 -10.49 6.45
N PRO A 100 1.35 -10.82 5.32
CA PRO A 100 0.30 -11.85 5.28
C PRO A 100 0.73 -13.21 5.83
N ASP A 101 1.97 -13.63 5.58
CA ASP A 101 2.47 -14.94 6.04
C ASP A 101 2.64 -14.99 7.56
N CYS A 102 3.26 -13.98 8.16
CA CYS A 102 3.40 -13.90 9.62
C CYS A 102 2.05 -13.73 10.32
N LYS A 103 1.09 -13.00 9.71
CA LYS A 103 -0.30 -12.94 10.20
C LYS A 103 -0.96 -14.31 10.20
N ARG A 104 -0.88 -15.04 9.08
CA ARG A 104 -1.46 -16.39 8.97
C ARG A 104 -0.88 -17.32 10.02
N GLN A 105 0.44 -17.30 10.24
CA GLN A 105 1.11 -18.09 11.28
C GLN A 105 0.60 -17.75 12.69
N LYS A 106 0.42 -16.47 13.00
CA LYS A 106 -0.18 -16.02 14.29
C LYS A 106 -1.66 -16.44 14.43
N CYS A 107 -2.45 -16.48 13.35
CA CYS A 107 -3.82 -16.99 13.43
C CYS A 107 -3.93 -18.52 13.58
N LEU A 108 -2.87 -19.26 13.24
CA LEU A 108 -2.81 -20.72 13.33
C LEU A 108 -2.36 -21.21 14.72
N VAL A 109 -1.84 -20.34 15.59
CA VAL A 109 -1.49 -20.74 16.97
C VAL A 109 -2.76 -20.80 17.85
N PRO A 110 -3.04 -21.90 18.56
CA PRO A 110 -4.35 -22.14 19.20
C PRO A 110 -4.73 -21.34 20.45
N SER A 111 -3.99 -20.30 20.87
CA SER A 111 -4.20 -19.71 22.21
C SER A 111 -5.20 -18.55 22.25
N ASP A 112 -5.22 -17.68 21.25
CA ASP A 112 -5.88 -16.37 21.41
C ASP A 112 -7.40 -16.38 21.11
N ARG A 113 -7.89 -17.41 20.40
CA ARG A 113 -9.35 -17.58 20.14
C ARG A 113 -10.11 -18.01 21.40
N ILE A 114 -9.44 -18.56 22.40
CA ILE A 114 -10.09 -19.02 23.63
C ILE A 114 -10.45 -17.82 24.53
N GLU A 115 -9.61 -16.77 24.56
CA GLU A 115 -9.83 -15.61 25.45
C GLU A 115 -10.91 -14.64 24.95
N LEU A 116 -10.98 -14.33 23.66
CA LEU A 116 -12.02 -13.45 23.10
C LEU A 116 -13.43 -14.01 23.30
N THR A 117 -13.59 -15.32 23.13
CA THR A 117 -14.88 -16.01 23.32
C THR A 117 -15.27 -16.08 24.80
N ARG A 118 -14.29 -16.00 25.71
CA ARG A 118 -14.50 -16.01 27.17
C ARG A 118 -14.94 -14.63 27.67
N HIS A 119 -14.33 -13.56 27.18
CA HIS A 119 -14.72 -12.19 27.55
C HIS A 119 -16.11 -11.80 27.06
N MET A 120 -16.60 -12.35 25.94
CA MET A 120 -17.99 -12.12 25.50
C MET A 120 -19.04 -12.87 26.34
N LYS A 121 -18.66 -13.93 27.06
CA LYS A 121 -19.56 -14.68 27.95
C LYS A 121 -19.65 -14.11 29.36
N GLU A 122 -18.66 -13.30 29.78
CA GLU A 122 -18.59 -12.73 31.13
C GLU A 122 -19.30 -11.35 31.26
N VAL A 123 -19.78 -10.79 30.15
CA VAL A 123 -20.53 -9.51 30.09
C VAL A 123 -22.00 -9.74 29.67
N SER A 124 -22.54 -10.94 29.90
CA SER A 124 -23.98 -11.25 29.75
C SER A 124 -24.60 -11.56 31.11
#